data_AF-A0A352NNB9-F1
#
_entry.id   AF-A0A352NNB9-F1
#
_cell.length_a   1.000
_cell.length_b   1.000
_cell.length_c   1.000
_cell.angle_alpha   90.00
_cell.angle_beta   90.00
_cell.angle_gamma   90.00
#
_symmetry.space_group_name_H-M   'P 1'
#
loop_
_entity.id
_entity.type
_entity.pdbx_description
1 polymer ?
#
loop_
_entity_poly.entity_id
_entity_poly.type
_entity_poly.pdbx_seq_one_letter_code
_entity_poly.pdbx_strand_id
1 'polypeptide(L)'
;LFKATPDEVKFLMIDPKMVELATYNGIPHLASPVVTDPRKAATSLRWAAREMERRYTLFASVGVRDITRYNKVIKIKDPGGAQPLPFMVV
;
A
#
# COMPACT_ATOMS: atom_id res chain seq x y z
N LEU A 1 -0.49 13.90 4.34
CA LEU A 1 0.95 13.53 4.32
C LEU A 1 1.66 13.77 5.66
N PHE A 2 1.42 14.88 6.37
CA PHE A 2 2.08 15.19 7.66
C PHE A 2 1.64 14.38 8.90
N LYS A 3 0.75 13.38 8.74
CA LYS A 3 0.23 12.57 9.86
C LYS A 3 0.62 11.09 9.79
N ALA A 4 1.30 10.67 8.72
CA ALA A 4 1.71 9.28 8.53
C ALA A 4 3.05 9.22 7.79
N THR A 5 3.92 8.30 8.20
CA THR A 5 5.21 8.07 7.55
C THR A 5 5.06 7.23 6.28
N PRO A 6 6.07 7.17 5.39
CA PRO A 6 6.05 6.34 4.20
C PRO A 6 5.86 4.84 4.47
N ASP A 7 6.23 4.38 5.66
CA ASP A 7 6.09 2.98 6.09
C ASP A 7 4.70 2.68 6.66
N GLU A 8 3.94 3.72 7.03
CA GLU A 8 2.58 3.59 7.52
C GLU A 8 1.55 3.64 6.39
N VAL A 9 1.77 4.48 5.38
CA VAL A 9 0.83 4.67 4.25
C VAL A 9 1.56 4.71 2.92
N LYS A 10 1.06 3.93 1.96
CA LYS A 10 1.48 3.98 0.55
C LYS A 10 0.32 4.36 -0.38
N PHE A 11 0.60 5.21 -1.36
CA PHE A 11 -0.35 5.66 -2.37
C PHE A 11 -0.06 5.03 -3.73
N LEU A 12 -1.11 4.56 -4.40
CA LEU A 12 -1.08 4.15 -5.80
C LEU A 12 -1.93 5.14 -6.61
N MET A 13 -1.31 6.23 -7.08
CA MET A 13 -2.03 7.30 -7.76
C MET A 13 -2.18 7.04 -9.25
N ILE A 14 -3.38 7.27 -9.80
CA ILE A 14 -3.70 7.12 -11.21
C ILE A 14 -4.28 8.44 -11.73
N ASP A 15 -3.55 9.11 -12.63
CA ASP A 15 -3.97 10.37 -13.24
C ASP A 15 -3.71 10.34 -14.76
N PRO A 16 -4.66 9.81 -15.54
CA PRO A 16 -4.50 9.70 -16.99
C PRO A 16 -4.55 11.03 -17.72
N LYS A 17 -5.03 12.09 -17.06
CA LYS A 17 -5.11 13.44 -17.63
C LYS A 17 -3.89 14.29 -17.29
N MET A 18 -3.10 13.88 -16.29
CA MET A 18 -1.92 14.59 -15.80
C MET A 18 -2.23 16.01 -15.30
N VAL A 19 -3.42 16.23 -14.72
CA VAL A 19 -3.87 17.57 -14.30
C VAL A 19 -3.75 17.76 -12.79
N GLU A 20 -3.97 16.71 -12.01
CA GLU A 20 -4.20 16.84 -10.56
C GLU A 20 -3.10 16.20 -9.72
N LEU A 21 -2.60 15.03 -10.14
CA LEU A 21 -1.74 14.20 -9.30
C LEU A 21 -0.26 14.26 -9.68
N ALA A 22 0.08 14.86 -10.83
CA ALA A 22 1.47 14.92 -11.31
C ALA A 22 2.45 15.56 -10.30
N THR A 23 2.00 16.56 -9.53
CA THR A 23 2.76 17.26 -8.49
C THR A 23 3.20 16.35 -7.33
N TYR A 24 2.55 15.20 -7.14
CA TYR A 24 2.91 14.26 -6.08
C TYR A 24 4.02 13.29 -6.47
N ASN A 25 4.49 13.30 -7.72
CA ASN A 25 5.64 12.48 -8.11
C ASN A 25 6.87 12.79 -7.26
N GLY A 26 7.54 11.73 -6.80
CA GLY A 26 8.77 11.84 -5.99
C GLY A 26 8.55 11.84 -4.48
N ILE A 27 7.31 11.88 -3.99
CA ILE A 27 7.08 11.68 -2.55
C ILE A 27 7.38 10.22 -2.15
N PRO A 28 7.97 10.00 -0.95
CA PRO A 28 8.35 8.65 -0.51
C PRO A 28 7.16 7.73 -0.22
N HIS A 29 5.95 8.30 -0.09
CA HIS A 29 4.71 7.56 0.13
C HIS A 29 4.18 6.88 -1.14
N LEU A 30 4.72 7.14 -2.32
CA LEU A 30 4.25 6.47 -3.54
C LEU A 30 4.70 4.99 -3.58
N ALA A 31 3.76 4.09 -3.90
CA ALA A 31 4.04 2.68 -4.20
C ALA A 31 4.64 2.51 -5.60
N SER A 32 4.28 3.40 -6.51
CA SER A 32 4.85 3.53 -7.85
C SER A 32 4.75 5.00 -8.29
N PRO A 33 5.50 5.43 -9.32
CA PRO A 33 5.23 6.71 -9.98
C PRO A 33 3.74 6.84 -10.35
N VAL A 34 3.25 8.08 -10.38
CA VAL A 34 1.85 8.37 -10.74
C VAL A 34 1.56 7.76 -12.11
N VAL A 35 0.53 6.92 -12.18
CA VAL A 35 0.19 6.17 -13.39
C VAL A 35 -0.58 7.09 -14.32
N THR A 36 0.05 7.48 -15.43
CA THR A 36 -0.54 8.38 -16.42
C THR A 36 -1.04 7.65 -17.67
N ASP A 37 -0.53 6.45 -17.94
CA ASP A 37 -1.01 5.63 -19.06
C ASP A 37 -2.28 4.85 -18.64
N PRO A 38 -3.44 5.08 -19.28
CA PRO A 38 -4.67 4.34 -18.98
C PRO A 38 -4.53 2.82 -19.12
N ARG A 39 -3.65 2.35 -20.03
CA ARG A 39 -3.39 0.92 -20.21
C ARG A 39 -2.64 0.32 -19.03
N LYS A 40 -1.80 1.12 -18.37
CA LYS A 40 -1.08 0.73 -17.15
C LYS A 40 -1.97 0.79 -15.91
N ALA A 41 -3.00 1.64 -15.88
CA ALA A 41 -3.94 1.72 -14.77
C ALA A 41 -4.58 0.37 -14.44
N ALA A 42 -5.01 -0.39 -15.45
CA ALA A 42 -5.56 -1.73 -15.25
C ALA A 42 -4.55 -2.70 -14.60
N THR A 43 -3.27 -2.60 -14.96
CA THR A 43 -2.21 -3.41 -14.35
C THR A 43 -1.96 -3.02 -12.89
N SER A 44 -1.95 -1.72 -12.59
CA SER A 44 -1.82 -1.20 -11.24
C SER A 44 -2.95 -1.66 -10.33
N LEU A 45 -4.20 -1.62 -10.82
CA LEU A 45 -5.36 -2.12 -10.08
C LEU A 45 -5.32 -3.64 -9.86
N ARG A 46 -4.90 -4.41 -10.88
CA ARG A 46 -4.68 -5.85 -10.72
C ARG A 46 -3.61 -6.16 -9.66
N TRP A 47 -2.55 -5.37 -9.60
CA TRP A 47 -1.54 -5.50 -8.55
C TRP A 47 -2.15 -5.23 -7.16
N ALA A 48 -2.95 -4.18 -7.01
CA ALA A 48 -3.62 -3.86 -5.75
C ALA A 48 -4.55 -4.99 -5.28
N ALA A 49 -5.31 -5.61 -6.21
CA ALA A 49 -6.15 -6.76 -5.92
C ALA A 49 -5.34 -7.99 -5.46
N ARG A 50 -4.22 -8.29 -6.14
CA ARG A 50 -3.32 -9.39 -5.75
C ARG A 50 -2.68 -9.15 -4.37
N GLU A 51 -2.29 -7.92 -4.06
CA GLU A 51 -1.75 -7.59 -2.75
C GLU A 51 -2.83 -7.70 -1.65
N MET A 52 -4.10 -7.36 -1.95
CA MET A 52 -5.22 -7.63 -1.05
C MET A 52 -5.38 -9.14 -0.76
N GLU A 53 -5.34 -10.00 -1.77
CA GLU A 53 -5.43 -11.46 -1.61
C GLU A 53 -4.25 -12.03 -0.80
N ARG A 54 -3.03 -11.55 -1.07
CA ARG A 54 -1.83 -11.90 -0.30
C ARG A 54 -2.01 -11.53 1.17
N ARG A 55 -2.52 -10.33 1.46
CA ARG A 55 -2.78 -9.87 2.83
C ARG A 55 -3.82 -10.71 3.54
N TYR A 56 -4.90 -11.12 2.86
CA TYR A 56 -5.87 -12.04 3.46
C TYR A 56 -5.24 -13.37 3.86
N THR A 57 -4.35 -13.92 3.03
CA THR A 57 -3.62 -15.15 3.36
C THR A 57 -2.72 -14.96 4.59
N LEU A 58 -2.01 -13.83 4.68
CA LEU A 58 -1.18 -13.48 5.84
C LEU A 58 -2.00 -13.26 7.12
N PHE A 59 -3.18 -12.64 7.00
CA PHE A 59 -4.05 -12.40 8.15
C PHE A 59 -4.59 -13.73 8.67
N ALA A 60 -5.02 -14.62 7.78
CA ALA A 60 -5.49 -15.96 8.12
C ALA A 60 -4.40 -16.80 8.81
N SER A 61 -3.15 -16.77 8.33
CA SER A 61 -2.05 -17.55 8.92
C SER A 61 -1.69 -17.11 10.35
N VAL A 62 -1.97 -15.85 10.70
CA VAL A 62 -1.74 -15.29 12.04
C VAL A 62 -3.01 -15.30 12.89
N GLY A 63 -4.16 -15.67 12.32
CA GLY A 63 -5.46 -15.74 13.03
C GLY A 63 -6.13 -14.38 13.25
N VAL A 64 -5.83 -13.38 12.43
CA VAL A 64 -6.40 -12.03 12.51
C VAL A 64 -7.27 -11.72 11.28
N ARG A 65 -8.12 -10.69 11.37
CA ARG A 65 -9.09 -10.33 10.32
C ARG A 65 -8.79 -8.99 9.63
N ASP A 66 -7.87 -8.21 10.16
CA ASP A 66 -7.57 -6.87 9.67
C ASP A 66 -6.08 -6.52 9.88
N ILE A 67 -5.63 -5.53 9.10
CA ILE A 67 -4.26 -5.07 9.08
C ILE A 67 -3.80 -4.47 10.42
N THR A 68 -4.70 -3.80 11.15
CA THR A 68 -4.37 -3.17 12.43
C THR A 68 -4.00 -4.24 13.46
N ARG A 69 -4.77 -5.32 13.54
CA ARG A 69 -4.47 -6.48 14.39
C ARG A 69 -3.23 -7.22 13.91
N TYR A 70 -3.09 -7.45 12.60
CA TYR A 70 -1.90 -8.08 12.03
C TYR A 70 -0.62 -7.33 12.42
N ASN A 71 -0.58 -6.02 12.19
CA ASN A 71 0.57 -5.18 12.50
C ASN A 71 0.89 -5.16 14.01
N LYS A 72 -0.13 -5.18 14.88
CA LYS A 72 0.08 -5.31 16.33
C LYS A 72 0.73 -6.65 16.69
N VAL A 73 0.24 -7.76 16.12
CA VAL A 73 0.79 -9.09 16.40
C VAL A 73 2.22 -9.22 15.91
N ILE A 74 2.52 -8.76 14.70
CA ILE A 74 3.88 -8.83 14.14
C ILE A 74 4.86 -7.98 14.93
N LYS A 75 4.49 -6.75 15.33
CA LYS A 75 5.35 -5.90 16.18
C LYS A 75 5.73 -6.57 17.51
N ILE A 76 4.85 -7.40 18.06
CA ILE A 76 5.09 -8.11 19.32
C ILE A 76 5.92 -9.38 19.08
N LYS A 77 5.55 -10.18 18.07
CA LYS A 77 6.17 -11.48 17.81
C LYS A 77 7.55 -11.38 17.17
N ASP A 78 7.80 -10.33 16.40
CA ASP A 78 9.03 -10.15 15.64
C ASP A 78 9.44 -8.67 15.56
N PRO A 79 9.95 -8.09 16.67
CA PRO A 79 10.23 -6.65 16.76
C PRO A 79 11.34 -6.15 15.82
N GLY A 80 12.16 -7.06 15.28
CA GLY A 80 13.31 -6.74 14.41
C GLY A 80 13.29 -7.42 13.03
N GLY A 81 12.30 -8.27 12.74
CA GLY A 81 12.18 -8.97 11.46
C GLY A 81 11.14 -8.35 10.55
N ALA A 82 9.98 -9.02 10.40
CA ALA A 82 8.97 -8.61 9.42
C ALA A 82 8.40 -7.22 9.73
N GLN A 83 8.57 -6.27 8.80
CA GLN A 83 8.01 -4.94 8.97
C GLN A 83 6.47 -4.94 8.89
N PRO A 84 5.80 -4.06 9.67
CA PRO A 84 4.37 -3.85 9.57
C PRO A 84 3.95 -3.53 8.13
N LEU A 85 2.76 -3.99 7.74
CA LEU A 85 2.23 -3.70 6.42
C LEU A 85 1.68 -2.26 6.38
N PRO A 86 2.03 -1.44 5.37
CA PRO A 86 1.46 -0.10 5.23
C PRO A 86 -0.01 -0.19 4.81
N PHE A 87 -0.81 0.78 5.23
CA PHE A 87 -2.12 1.03 4.63
C PHE A 87 -1.92 1.46 3.17
N MET A 88 -2.73 0.91 2.27
CA MET A 88 -2.70 1.30 0.86
C MET A 88 -3.92 2.11 0.52
N VAL A 89 -3.69 3.21 -0.19
CA VAL A 89 -4.74 4.06 -0.78
C VAL A 89 -4.50 4.07 -2.28
N VAL A 90 -5.54 3.74 -3.04
CA VAL A 90 -5.56 3.73 -4.51
C VAL A 90 -6.44 4.86 -4.98
#